data_AF-A0A0R0L7Y3-F1
#
_entry.id   AF-A0A0R0L7Y3-F1
#
_cell.length_a   1.000
_cell.length_b   1.000
_cell.length_c   1.000
_cell.angle_alpha   90.00
_cell.angle_beta   90.00
_cell.angle_gamma   90.00
#
_symmetry.space_group_name_H-M   'P 1'
#
loop_
_entity.id
_entity.type
_entity.pdbx_description
1 polymer ?
#
loop_
_entity_poly.entity_id
_entity_poly.type
_entity_poly.pdbx_seq_one_letter_code
_entity_poly.pdbx_strand_id
1 'polypeptide(L)'
;MFWALFVLGHDCGNGSFSNSSLLNSTVGHILHSSILVPYHGWRISHKTQHQSHGHVEKDESWVPLTEKFYKNLDNMTRMLRFTLPLPIFAYPFYLWSRSPGKEGSHFNPYIKLFSPGERRDVLTSTLLGHHAFCGSLSLPHNGSTFYAQALWGSLFGNLTPTLYLYITHQFGLSIRLWSMHGSGVCYGRIIFCEI
;
A
#
# COMPACT_ATOMS: atom_id res chain seq x y z
N MET A 1 -8.91 13.93 -4.44
CA MET A 1 -8.22 14.44 -3.24
C MET A 1 -7.28 13.41 -2.61
N PHE A 2 -7.73 12.18 -2.33
CA PHE A 2 -6.90 11.13 -1.68
C PHE A 2 -5.52 10.90 -2.30
N TRP A 3 -5.40 11.02 -3.63
CA TRP A 3 -4.11 11.01 -4.33
C TRP A 3 -3.09 12.00 -3.76
N ALA A 4 -3.47 13.26 -3.53
CA ALA A 4 -2.56 14.27 -2.97
C ALA A 4 -2.15 13.95 -1.53
N LEU A 5 -3.07 13.39 -0.73
CA LEU A 5 -2.76 12.94 0.64
C LEU A 5 -1.77 11.77 0.62
N PHE A 6 -1.94 10.83 -0.31
CA PHE A 6 -1.03 9.71 -0.49
C PHE A 6 0.36 10.17 -0.93
N VAL A 7 0.46 11.05 -1.95
CA VAL A 7 1.74 11.58 -2.45
C VAL A 7 2.49 12.36 -1.38
N LEU A 8 1.83 13.29 -0.67
CA LEU A 8 2.48 14.05 0.39
C LEU A 8 2.95 13.15 1.55
N GLY A 9 2.18 12.10 1.89
CA GLY A 9 2.60 11.10 2.88
C GLY A 9 3.70 10.15 2.37
N HIS A 10 3.76 9.90 1.06
CA HIS A 10 4.86 9.21 0.40
C HIS A 10 6.16 10.01 0.51
N ASP A 11 6.11 11.31 0.22
CA ASP A 11 7.26 12.21 0.28
C ASP A 11 7.76 12.37 1.73
N CYS A 12 6.85 12.33 2.70
CA CYS A 12 7.18 12.18 4.12
C CYS A 12 7.89 10.84 4.41
N GLY A 13 7.41 9.74 3.84
CA GLY A 13 7.96 8.39 4.02
C GLY A 13 9.39 8.22 3.48
N ASN A 14 9.67 8.81 2.31
CA ASN A 14 11.01 8.88 1.72
C ASN A 14 11.90 9.93 2.42
N GLY A 15 11.29 10.96 2.99
CA GLY A 15 11.98 12.06 3.68
C GLY A 15 12.22 13.31 2.83
N SER A 16 11.69 13.36 1.62
CA SER A 16 11.81 14.49 0.68
C SER A 16 10.87 15.66 1.00
N PHE A 17 9.81 15.45 1.79
CA PHE A 17 8.86 16.51 2.18
C PHE A 17 9.51 17.63 3.03
N SER A 18 10.46 17.30 3.91
CA SER A 18 11.22 18.27 4.71
C SER A 18 12.52 17.70 5.25
N ASN A 19 13.46 18.57 5.61
CA ASN A 19 14.72 18.17 6.27
C ASN A 19 14.54 17.61 7.70
N SER A 20 13.33 17.64 8.27
CA SER A 20 13.06 17.17 9.64
C SER A 20 12.35 15.82 9.64
N SER A 21 13.06 14.77 10.07
CA SER A 21 12.51 13.42 10.24
C SER A 21 11.28 13.38 11.16
N LEU A 22 11.26 14.24 12.20
CA LEU A 22 10.11 14.38 13.10
C LEU A 22 8.90 15.01 12.38
N LEU A 23 9.12 16.10 11.61
CA LEU A 23 8.04 16.74 10.86
C LEU A 23 7.45 15.80 9.80
N ASN A 24 8.32 15.12 9.04
CA ASN A 24 7.92 14.10 8.08
C ASN A 24 7.11 12.98 8.74
N SER A 25 7.53 12.50 9.92
CA SER A 25 6.79 11.46 10.65
C SER A 25 5.42 11.96 11.12
N THR A 26 5.34 13.16 11.69
CA THR A 26 4.06 13.75 12.15
C THR A 26 3.10 14.00 10.99
N VAL A 27 3.56 14.63 9.90
CA VAL A 27 2.73 14.93 8.72
C VAL A 27 2.34 13.64 8.00
N GLY A 28 3.27 12.71 7.83
CA GLY A 28 3.02 11.37 7.27
C GLY A 28 1.95 10.60 8.04
N HIS A 29 2.00 10.59 9.37
CA HIS A 29 0.95 9.99 10.22
C HIS A 29 -0.42 10.63 9.99
N ILE A 30 -0.52 11.96 9.97
CA ILE A 30 -1.79 12.67 9.76
C ILE A 30 -2.37 12.31 8.38
N LEU A 31 -1.55 12.38 7.33
CA LEU A 31 -1.97 12.14 5.95
C LEU A 31 -2.37 10.69 5.72
N HIS A 32 -1.52 9.73 6.10
CA HIS A 32 -1.77 8.30 5.84
C HIS A 32 -2.87 7.72 6.75
N SER A 33 -2.99 8.18 8.01
CA SER A 33 -4.12 7.77 8.86
C SER A 33 -5.47 8.22 8.28
N SER A 34 -5.54 9.39 7.64
CA SER A 34 -6.76 9.89 6.99
C SER A 34 -7.22 9.06 5.78
N ILE A 35 -6.39 8.12 5.31
CA ILE A 35 -6.68 7.19 4.21
C ILE A 35 -6.48 5.71 4.62
N LEU A 36 -6.49 5.40 5.91
CA LEU A 36 -6.32 4.05 6.50
C LEU A 36 -5.00 3.34 6.14
N VAL A 37 -3.95 4.07 5.76
CA VAL A 37 -2.62 3.53 5.50
C VAL A 37 -1.77 3.58 6.79
N PRO A 38 -1.17 2.47 7.26
CA PRO A 38 -0.28 2.49 8.43
C PRO A 38 1.06 3.11 8.05
N TYR A 39 1.28 4.39 8.36
CA TYR A 39 2.42 5.18 7.88
C TYR A 39 3.78 4.48 7.97
N HIS A 40 4.22 4.06 9.17
CA HIS A 40 5.53 3.40 9.30
C HIS A 40 5.56 2.03 8.62
N GLY A 41 4.51 1.22 8.74
CA GLY A 41 4.42 -0.08 8.08
C GLY A 41 4.54 0.04 6.56
N TRP A 42 3.83 1.00 5.97
CA TRP A 42 3.91 1.31 4.54
C TRP A 42 5.29 1.85 4.14
N ARG A 43 5.86 2.89 4.80
CA ARG A 43 7.16 3.45 4.36
C ARG A 43 8.30 2.45 4.49
N ILE A 44 8.26 1.53 5.46
CA ILE A 44 9.27 0.48 5.59
C ILE A 44 9.14 -0.51 4.43
N SER A 45 7.92 -0.99 4.14
CA SER A 45 7.67 -1.86 2.98
C SER A 45 8.09 -1.20 1.65
N HIS A 46 7.80 0.09 1.49
CA HIS A 46 8.16 0.90 0.33
C HIS A 46 9.69 1.03 0.21
N LYS A 47 10.39 1.28 1.32
CA LYS A 47 11.85 1.31 1.35
C LYS A 47 12.45 -0.06 1.00
N THR A 48 11.95 -1.16 1.58
CA THR A 48 12.38 -2.52 1.24
C THR A 48 12.15 -2.83 -0.23
N GLN A 49 11.04 -2.36 -0.80
CA GLN A 49 10.71 -2.49 -2.21
C GLN A 49 11.74 -1.80 -3.11
N HIS A 50 12.04 -0.52 -2.86
CA HIS A 50 13.07 0.21 -3.62
C HIS A 50 14.47 -0.38 -3.46
N GLN A 51 14.80 -0.93 -2.29
CA GLN A 51 16.07 -1.63 -2.04
C GLN A 51 16.17 -3.01 -2.73
N SER A 52 15.05 -3.63 -3.08
CA SER A 52 14.98 -5.02 -3.58
C SER A 52 14.33 -5.13 -4.96
N HIS A 53 14.17 -4.01 -5.67
CA HIS A 53 13.35 -3.94 -6.88
C HIS A 53 13.78 -4.97 -7.94
N GLY A 54 12.82 -5.80 -8.38
CA GLY A 54 13.07 -6.85 -9.37
C GLY A 54 13.75 -8.11 -8.83
N HIS A 55 14.09 -8.18 -7.54
CA HIS A 55 14.61 -9.39 -6.90
C HIS A 55 13.44 -10.29 -6.45
N VAL A 56 13.12 -11.33 -7.24
CA VAL A 56 11.94 -12.22 -7.11
C VAL A 56 11.62 -12.71 -5.68
N GLU A 57 12.62 -12.90 -4.81
CA GLU A 57 12.40 -13.33 -3.42
C GLU A 57 12.23 -12.16 -2.41
N LYS A 58 12.87 -11.01 -2.67
CA LYS A 58 13.03 -9.91 -1.71
C LYS A 58 12.12 -8.71 -1.99
N ASP A 59 11.78 -8.48 -3.25
CA ASP A 59 10.76 -7.51 -3.68
C ASP A 59 9.44 -7.79 -2.93
N GLU A 60 8.81 -6.73 -2.46
CA GLU A 60 7.67 -6.75 -1.53
C GLU A 60 6.35 -6.40 -2.19
N SER A 61 6.37 -5.63 -3.28
CA SER A 61 5.15 -5.19 -3.94
C SER A 61 4.72 -6.19 -5.01
N TRP A 62 5.60 -6.57 -5.95
CA TRP A 62 5.21 -7.43 -7.05
C TRP A 62 6.37 -8.18 -7.67
N VAL A 63 6.16 -9.49 -7.74
CA VAL A 63 7.05 -10.42 -8.43
C VAL A 63 6.26 -11.26 -9.42
N PRO A 64 6.85 -11.61 -10.57
CA PRO A 64 6.24 -12.55 -11.51
C PRO A 64 6.05 -13.90 -10.80
N LEU A 65 4.85 -14.44 -10.88
CA LEU A 65 4.53 -15.73 -10.27
C LEU A 65 4.94 -16.87 -11.19
N THR A 66 5.53 -17.93 -10.64
CA THR A 66 5.69 -19.19 -11.38
C THR A 66 4.33 -19.81 -11.65
N GLU A 67 4.18 -20.54 -12.76
CA GLU A 67 2.92 -21.18 -13.15
C GLU A 67 2.35 -22.09 -12.04
N LYS A 68 3.22 -22.87 -11.38
CA LYS A 68 2.87 -23.71 -10.22
C LYS A 68 2.26 -22.89 -9.08
N PHE A 69 2.87 -21.74 -8.76
CA PHE A 69 2.37 -20.87 -7.70
C PHE A 69 1.05 -20.19 -8.10
N TYR A 70 0.93 -19.72 -9.33
CA TYR A 70 -0.32 -19.15 -9.87
C TYR A 70 -1.49 -20.15 -9.82
N LYS A 71 -1.26 -21.41 -10.20
CA LYS A 71 -2.26 -22.49 -10.14
C LYS A 71 -2.73 -22.81 -8.70
N ASN A 72 -1.84 -22.63 -7.72
CA ASN A 72 -2.14 -22.86 -6.30
C ASN A 72 -2.74 -21.65 -5.56
N LEU A 73 -2.85 -20.48 -6.19
CA LEU A 73 -3.59 -19.35 -5.61
C LEU A 73 -5.06 -19.69 -5.39
N ASP A 74 -5.64 -19.17 -4.30
CA ASP A 74 -7.08 -19.15 -4.11
C ASP A 74 -7.76 -18.26 -5.18
N ASN A 75 -9.05 -18.51 -5.39
CA ASN A 75 -9.79 -17.87 -6.47
C ASN A 75 -9.95 -16.34 -6.26
N MET A 76 -10.03 -15.87 -5.02
CA MET A 76 -10.20 -14.44 -4.71
C MET A 76 -8.89 -13.68 -4.96
N THR A 77 -7.75 -14.18 -4.48
CA THR A 77 -6.44 -13.59 -4.74
C THR A 77 -6.11 -13.58 -6.24
N ARG A 78 -6.43 -14.66 -6.96
CA ARG A 78 -6.27 -14.71 -8.42
C ARG A 78 -7.14 -13.66 -9.11
N MET A 79 -8.42 -13.57 -8.74
CA MET A 79 -9.37 -12.61 -9.31
C MET A 79 -8.93 -11.16 -9.04
N LEU A 80 -8.66 -10.79 -7.78
CA LEU A 80 -8.21 -9.46 -7.39
C LEU A 80 -6.89 -9.05 -8.06
N ARG A 81 -5.95 -9.99 -8.29
CA ARG A 81 -4.63 -9.66 -8.86
C ARG A 81 -4.61 -9.60 -10.39
N PHE A 82 -5.50 -10.29 -11.09
CA PHE A 82 -5.39 -10.48 -12.55
C PHE A 82 -6.65 -10.11 -13.36
N THR A 83 -7.82 -9.92 -12.74
CA THR A 83 -9.07 -9.59 -13.46
C THR A 83 -9.35 -8.09 -13.42
N LEU A 84 -9.07 -7.34 -14.50
CA LEU A 84 -9.43 -5.92 -14.57
C LEU A 84 -10.96 -5.73 -14.39
N PRO A 85 -11.42 -4.68 -13.68
CA PRO A 85 -10.66 -3.60 -13.04
C PRO A 85 -10.17 -3.92 -11.60
N LEU A 86 -10.34 -5.15 -11.11
CA LEU A 86 -10.22 -5.48 -9.67
C LEU A 86 -8.86 -5.24 -9.00
N PRO A 87 -7.69 -5.26 -9.67
CA PRO A 87 -6.43 -4.86 -9.05
C PRO A 87 -6.43 -3.44 -8.47
N ILE A 88 -7.31 -2.58 -8.97
CA ILE A 88 -7.56 -1.25 -8.40
C ILE A 88 -8.01 -1.33 -6.91
N PHE A 89 -8.78 -2.37 -6.57
CA PHE A 89 -9.29 -2.59 -5.21
C PHE A 89 -8.38 -3.48 -4.35
N ALA A 90 -7.25 -3.98 -4.89
CA ALA A 90 -6.39 -4.92 -4.18
C ALA A 90 -5.52 -4.27 -3.08
N TYR A 91 -5.33 -2.94 -3.10
CA TYR A 91 -4.38 -2.28 -2.19
C TYR A 91 -4.71 -2.39 -0.69
N PRO A 92 -5.97 -2.23 -0.21
CA PRO A 92 -6.31 -2.51 1.18
C PRO A 92 -5.98 -3.95 1.59
N PHE A 93 -6.27 -4.94 0.71
CA PHE A 93 -5.94 -6.34 0.95
C PHE A 93 -4.42 -6.59 0.98
N TYR A 94 -3.63 -5.88 0.18
CA TYR A 94 -2.17 -5.90 0.27
C TYR A 94 -1.66 -5.33 1.61
N LEU A 95 -2.28 -4.29 2.16
CA LEU A 95 -1.91 -3.80 3.49
C LEU A 95 -2.18 -4.86 4.57
N TRP A 96 -3.32 -5.56 4.49
CA TRP A 96 -3.68 -6.61 5.44
C TRP A 96 -2.91 -7.91 5.30
N SER A 97 -2.63 -8.38 4.09
CA SER A 97 -2.14 -9.75 3.82
C SER A 97 -0.84 -9.83 3.01
N ARG A 98 -0.28 -8.69 2.60
CA ARG A 98 0.90 -8.56 1.70
C ARG A 98 0.69 -9.26 0.34
N SER A 99 1.72 -9.23 -0.49
CA SER A 99 1.68 -9.92 -1.79
C SER A 99 1.84 -11.44 -1.62
N PRO A 100 1.17 -12.26 -2.45
CA PRO A 100 1.22 -13.72 -2.38
C PRO A 100 2.65 -14.28 -2.30
N GLY A 101 2.90 -15.12 -1.30
CA GLY A 101 4.24 -15.65 -0.97
C GLY A 101 4.94 -14.91 0.17
N LYS A 102 4.40 -13.76 0.59
CA LYS A 102 4.80 -13.04 1.82
C LYS A 102 3.75 -13.30 2.92
N GLU A 103 4.17 -13.20 4.18
CA GLU A 103 3.33 -13.53 5.33
C GLU A 103 3.08 -12.32 6.23
N GLY A 104 1.87 -12.24 6.80
CA GLY A 104 1.49 -11.23 7.78
C GLY A 104 1.05 -9.90 7.18
N SER A 105 1.07 -8.85 8.00
CA SER A 105 0.31 -7.62 7.79
C SER A 105 1.17 -6.38 8.05
N HIS A 106 0.95 -5.29 7.30
CA HIS A 106 1.63 -4.01 7.53
C HIS A 106 1.29 -3.38 8.89
N PHE A 107 0.23 -3.85 9.55
CA PHE A 107 -0.19 -3.43 10.89
C PHE A 107 0.48 -4.22 12.02
N ASN A 108 1.11 -5.38 11.72
CA ASN A 108 1.70 -6.28 12.73
C ASN A 108 3.22 -6.05 12.83
N PRO A 109 3.76 -5.53 13.96
CA PRO A 109 5.18 -5.24 14.10
C PRO A 109 6.09 -6.48 14.18
N TYR A 110 5.54 -7.68 14.35
CA TYR A 110 6.34 -8.90 14.56
C TYR A 110 6.61 -9.71 13.28
N ILE A 111 6.22 -9.22 12.10
CA ILE A 111 6.42 -9.92 10.82
C ILE A 111 7.87 -9.85 10.34
N LYS A 112 8.27 -10.80 9.48
CA LYS A 112 9.62 -10.91 8.88
C LYS A 112 10.10 -9.66 8.13
N LEU A 113 9.20 -8.75 7.75
CA LEU A 113 9.50 -7.51 7.02
C LEU A 113 10.15 -6.45 7.91
N PHE A 114 9.80 -6.39 9.19
CA PHE A 114 10.19 -5.31 10.08
C PHE A 114 11.32 -5.74 10.99
N SER A 115 12.42 -4.98 10.99
CA SER A 115 13.53 -5.25 11.91
C SER A 115 13.10 -5.02 13.37
N PRO A 116 13.80 -5.62 14.35
CA PRO A 116 13.48 -5.43 15.77
C PRO A 116 13.44 -3.96 16.23
N GLY A 117 14.21 -3.07 15.60
CA GLY A 117 14.19 -1.64 15.89
C GLY A 117 12.95 -0.91 15.36
N GLU A 118 12.42 -1.33 14.22
CA GLU A 118 11.26 -0.71 13.55
C GLU A 118 9.90 -1.14 14.16
N ARG A 119 9.89 -2.10 15.09
CA ARG A 119 8.65 -2.60 15.70
C ARG A 119 7.85 -1.52 16.43
N ARG A 120 8.54 -0.56 17.05
CA ARG A 120 7.92 0.56 17.77
C ARG A 120 7.21 1.50 16.81
N ASP A 121 7.88 1.89 15.73
CA ASP A 121 7.34 2.68 14.63
C ASP A 121 6.04 2.09 14.04
N VAL A 122 6.07 0.79 13.74
CA VAL A 122 4.89 0.08 13.21
C VAL A 122 3.75 0.06 14.23
N LEU A 123 4.04 -0.27 15.50
CA LEU A 123 3.03 -0.25 16.57
C LEU A 123 2.41 1.14 16.75
N THR A 124 3.21 2.20 16.76
CA THR A 124 2.75 3.60 16.82
C THR A 124 1.81 3.92 15.66
N SER A 125 2.13 3.50 14.44
CA SER A 125 1.24 3.70 13.26
C SER A 125 -0.10 3.00 13.43
N THR A 126 -0.08 1.74 13.84
CA THR A 126 -1.30 0.93 14.02
C THR A 126 -2.19 1.54 15.09
N LEU A 127 -1.62 2.01 16.20
CA LEU A 127 -2.37 2.66 17.27
C LEU A 127 -2.92 4.04 16.85
N LEU A 128 -2.12 4.89 16.21
CA LEU A 128 -2.56 6.20 15.73
C LEU A 128 -3.67 6.07 14.67
N GLY A 129 -3.50 5.17 13.69
CA GLY A 129 -4.51 4.89 12.67
C GLY A 129 -5.81 4.35 13.28
N HIS A 130 -5.70 3.44 14.26
CA HIS A 130 -6.88 2.93 14.99
C HIS A 130 -7.60 4.03 15.79
N HIS A 131 -6.86 4.87 16.51
CA HIS A 131 -7.46 5.99 17.25
C HIS A 131 -8.07 7.05 16.33
N ALA A 132 -7.45 7.35 15.17
CA ALA A 132 -8.02 8.25 14.17
C ALA A 132 -9.33 7.69 13.60
N PHE A 133 -9.37 6.40 13.28
CA PHE A 133 -10.58 5.72 12.81
C PHE A 133 -11.68 5.71 13.87
N CYS A 134 -11.41 5.25 15.09
CA CYS A 134 -12.37 5.23 16.18
C CYS A 134 -12.85 6.64 16.58
N GLY A 135 -11.97 7.63 16.55
CA GLY A 135 -12.30 9.04 16.80
C GLY A 135 -13.22 9.64 15.73
N SER A 136 -13.08 9.22 14.46
CA SER A 136 -14.01 9.63 13.39
C SER A 136 -15.43 9.05 13.56
N LEU A 137 -15.56 7.92 14.26
CA LEU A 137 -16.83 7.26 14.52
C LEU A 137 -17.56 7.83 15.76
N SER A 138 -16.82 8.34 16.76
CA SER A 138 -17.39 8.90 17.99
C SER A 138 -17.85 10.36 17.89
N LEU A 139 -17.63 11.02 16.75
CA LEU A 139 -18.13 12.37 16.51
C LEU A 139 -19.68 12.40 16.51
N PRO A 140 -20.33 13.33 17.23
CA PRO A 140 -21.78 13.36 17.34
C PRO A 140 -22.42 13.61 15.98
N HIS A 141 -23.35 12.74 15.55
CA HIS A 141 -24.04 12.85 14.25
C HIS A 141 -24.81 14.17 14.12
N ASN A 142 -24.19 15.14 13.46
CA ASN A 142 -24.74 16.41 13.05
C ASN A 142 -24.39 16.62 11.56
N GLY A 143 -24.86 17.70 10.94
CA GLY A 143 -24.67 17.92 9.51
C GLY A 143 -23.19 17.85 9.07
N SER A 144 -22.26 18.38 9.85
CA SER A 144 -20.83 18.39 9.51
C SER A 144 -20.12 17.05 9.75
N THR A 145 -20.51 16.29 10.78
CA THR A 145 -19.90 14.97 11.05
C THR A 145 -20.45 13.89 10.13
N PHE A 146 -21.69 14.02 9.64
CA PHE A 146 -22.18 13.20 8.53
C PHE A 146 -21.33 13.40 7.28
N TYR A 147 -20.89 14.62 6.94
CA TYR A 147 -19.94 14.80 5.83
C TYR A 147 -18.57 14.15 6.11
N ALA A 148 -18.05 14.19 7.34
CA ALA A 148 -16.81 13.49 7.69
C ALA A 148 -16.93 11.96 7.52
N GLN A 149 -18.05 11.38 7.97
CA GLN A 149 -18.35 9.96 7.82
C GLN A 149 -18.70 9.57 6.37
N ALA A 150 -19.37 10.45 5.61
CA ALA A 150 -19.67 10.25 4.19
C ALA A 150 -18.41 10.39 3.32
N LEU A 151 -17.44 11.23 3.69
CA LEU A 151 -16.09 11.22 3.13
C LEU A 151 -15.39 9.88 3.45
N TRP A 152 -15.64 9.28 4.62
CA TRP A 152 -15.11 7.96 5.00
C TRP A 152 -15.81 6.76 4.35
N GLY A 153 -17.09 6.86 4.00
CA GLY A 153 -17.77 5.90 3.13
C GLY A 153 -17.36 6.05 1.67
N SER A 154 -17.26 7.30 1.19
CA SER A 154 -16.79 7.65 -0.16
C SER A 154 -15.31 7.33 -0.37
N LEU A 155 -14.51 7.25 0.71
CA LEU A 155 -13.13 6.78 0.73
C LEU A 155 -13.05 5.37 0.11
N PHE A 156 -13.86 4.41 0.56
CA PHE A 156 -13.87 3.07 -0.03
C PHE A 156 -14.31 3.03 -1.50
N GLY A 157 -15.21 3.93 -1.92
CA GLY A 157 -15.64 4.02 -3.33
C GLY A 157 -14.63 4.70 -4.27
N ASN A 158 -13.94 5.75 -3.81
CA ASN A 158 -13.12 6.65 -4.64
C ASN A 158 -11.61 6.56 -4.38
N LEU A 159 -11.14 5.62 -3.55
CA LEU A 159 -9.71 5.27 -3.40
C LEU A 159 -9.05 4.75 -4.70
N THR A 160 -9.78 4.68 -5.80
CA THR A 160 -9.57 3.71 -6.86
C THR A 160 -8.78 4.24 -8.07
N PRO A 161 -9.16 5.27 -8.84
CA PRO A 161 -8.60 5.43 -10.19
C PRO A 161 -7.22 6.11 -10.23
N THR A 162 -6.94 7.01 -9.28
CA THR A 162 -5.69 7.81 -9.28
C THR A 162 -4.62 7.21 -8.38
N LEU A 163 -5.02 6.55 -7.28
CA LEU A 163 -4.12 5.73 -6.47
C LEU A 163 -3.55 4.57 -7.31
N TYR A 164 -4.37 4.04 -8.24
CA TYR A 164 -3.97 3.02 -9.21
C TYR A 164 -2.69 3.39 -9.95
N LEU A 165 -2.56 4.51 -10.66
CA LEU A 165 -1.37 4.74 -11.52
C LEU A 165 -0.01 4.65 -10.79
N TYR A 166 0.03 4.99 -9.51
CA TYR A 166 1.23 4.84 -8.67
C TYR A 166 1.38 3.41 -8.12
N ILE A 167 0.28 2.84 -7.63
CA ILE A 167 0.25 1.51 -7.03
C ILE A 167 0.31 0.39 -8.10
N THR A 168 -0.03 0.66 -9.37
CA THR A 168 0.28 -0.19 -10.52
C THR A 168 1.75 -0.19 -10.84
N HIS A 169 2.46 0.91 -10.57
CA HIS A 169 3.90 0.95 -10.69
C HIS A 169 4.55 0.01 -9.67
N GLN A 170 3.95 -0.10 -8.48
CA GLN A 170 4.28 -1.10 -7.47
C GLN A 170 3.80 -2.52 -7.87
N PHE A 171 2.63 -2.66 -8.52
CA PHE A 171 2.03 -3.95 -8.92
C PHE A 171 2.30 -4.41 -10.37
N GLY A 172 3.31 -3.87 -11.06
CA GLY A 172 3.69 -4.28 -12.42
C GLY A 172 2.63 -4.05 -13.51
N LEU A 173 1.55 -3.33 -13.20
CA LEU A 173 0.37 -3.12 -14.05
C LEU A 173 0.53 -1.87 -14.94
N SER A 174 1.66 -1.78 -15.64
CA SER A 174 1.72 -0.87 -16.80
C SER A 174 0.76 -1.39 -17.88
N ILE A 175 -0.10 -0.53 -18.43
CA ILE A 175 -1.16 -0.88 -19.41
C ILE A 175 -0.61 -1.41 -20.77
N ARG A 176 0.71 -1.59 -20.91
CA ARG A 176 1.33 -2.14 -22.12
C ARG A 176 1.39 -3.68 -22.10
N LEU A 177 0.38 -4.29 -22.71
CA LEU A 177 0.48 -5.51 -23.54
C LEU A 177 1.50 -6.58 -23.09
N TRP A 178 1.20 -7.22 -21.95
CA TRP A 178 1.83 -8.48 -21.57
C TRP A 178 1.33 -9.65 -22.45
N SER A 179 1.97 -9.87 -23.61
CA SER A 179 1.73 -11.07 -24.39
C SER A 179 2.44 -12.26 -23.76
N MET A 180 1.72 -13.35 -23.48
CA MET A 180 2.34 -14.64 -23.14
C MET A 180 3.06 -15.19 -24.38
N HIS A 181 4.36 -14.93 -24.51
CA HIS A 181 5.24 -15.72 -25.37
C HIS A 181 5.74 -16.94 -24.59
N GLY A 182 5.94 -18.06 -25.29
CA GLY A 182 5.92 -19.43 -24.75
C GLY A 182 7.03 -19.86 -23.79
N SER A 183 7.77 -18.94 -23.18
CA SER A 183 8.85 -19.21 -22.20
C SER A 183 8.39 -19.18 -20.74
N GLY A 184 7.10 -18.95 -20.45
CA GLY A 184 6.50 -19.16 -19.12
C GLY A 184 6.94 -18.19 -18.01
N VAL A 185 7.82 -17.22 -18.30
CA VAL A 185 8.32 -16.24 -17.34
C VAL A 185 7.89 -14.83 -17.75
N CYS A 186 7.25 -14.12 -16.83
CA CYS A 186 6.83 -12.74 -17.04
C CYS A 186 7.99 -11.76 -16.77
N TYR A 187 8.67 -11.29 -17.82
CA TYR A 187 9.67 -10.21 -17.76
C TYR A 187 9.05 -8.81 -18.05
N GLY A 188 9.10 -7.91 -17.06
CA GLY A 188 8.59 -6.54 -17.15
C GLY A 188 9.69 -5.52 -16.82
N ARG A 189 9.71 -4.37 -17.51
CA ARG A 189 10.80 -3.37 -17.38
C ARG A 189 10.36 -1.94 -17.77
N ILE A 190 9.87 -1.16 -16.80
CA ILE A 190 9.61 0.31 -16.86
C ILE A 190 9.77 0.82 -15.40
N ILE A 191 10.76 1.62 -14.96
CA ILE A 191 11.08 3.04 -15.25
C ILE A 191 9.94 3.98 -14.79
N PHE A 192 10.05 4.85 -13.78
CA PHE A 192 11.16 5.24 -12.88
C PHE A 192 10.55 5.92 -11.63
N CYS A 193 11.27 5.99 -10.50
CA CYS A 193 10.96 6.93 -9.41
C CYS A 193 12.27 7.32 -8.70
N GLU A 194 12.98 8.28 -9.29
CA GLU A 194 14.08 9.01 -8.63
C GLU A 194 13.52 10.27 -7.98
N ILE A 195 13.28 10.22 -6.65
CA ILE A 195 13.51 11.31 -5.69
C ILE A 195 13.90 10.67 -4.34
#